data_AF-A0AAP0BKW7-F1
#
_entry.id   AF-A0AAP0BKW7-F1
#
_cell.length_a   1.000
_cell.length_b   1.000
_cell.length_c   1.000
_cell.angle_alpha   90.00
_cell.angle_beta   90.00
_cell.angle_gamma   90.00
#
_symmetry.space_group_name_H-M   'P 1'
#
loop_
_entity.id
_entity.type
_entity.pdbx_description
1 polymer ?
#
loop_
_entity_poly.entity_id
_entity_poly.type
_entity_poly.pdbx_seq_one_letter_code
_entity_poly.pdbx_strand_id
1 'polypeptide(L)' 'MHSLHSAARTMPDWHTVCGCLKSLAAQIPNFKPGLSSSLPGKCCVNIPYPISTTTDC' A
#
# COMPACT_ATOMS: atom_id res chain seq x y z
N MET A 1 -9.38 1.56 -4.31
CA MET A 1 -8.49 0.44 -3.91
C MET A 1 -8.71 -0.81 -4.77
N HIS A 2 -9.95 -1.22 -5.11
CA HIS A 2 -10.17 -2.32 -6.07
C HIS A 2 -9.53 -2.10 -7.45
N SER A 3 -9.66 -0.91 -8.04
CA SER A 3 -9.04 -0.60 -9.35
C SER A 3 -7.51 -0.68 -9.33
N LEU A 4 -6.89 -0.40 -8.17
CA LEU A 4 -5.43 -0.45 -8.01
C LEU A 4 -4.94 -1.89 -7.95
N HIS A 5 -5.69 -2.79 -7.30
CA HIS A 5 -5.38 -4.23 -7.26
C HIS A 5 -5.62 -4.91 -8.62
N SER A 6 -6.70 -4.55 -9.33
CA SER A 6 -6.93 -5.09 -10.68
C SER A 6 -5.91 -4.61 -11.70
N ALA A 7 -5.30 -3.44 -11.46
CA ALA A 7 -4.19 -2.92 -12.24
C ALA A 7 -2.85 -3.56 -11.83
N ALA A 8 -2.66 -3.84 -10.53
CA ALA A 8 -1.48 -4.49 -10.00
C ALA A 8 -1.49 -6.01 -10.20
N ARG A 9 -1.43 -6.44 -11.46
CA ARG A 9 -1.38 -7.87 -11.82
C ARG A 9 0.04 -8.41 -11.96
N THR A 10 1.03 -7.55 -12.15
CA THR A 10 2.43 -7.95 -12.33
C THR A 10 3.33 -7.43 -11.21
N MET A 11 4.43 -8.13 -10.91
CA MET A 11 5.44 -7.67 -9.94
C MET A 11 5.87 -6.20 -10.10
N PRO A 12 6.15 -5.68 -11.33
CA PRO A 12 6.49 -4.27 -11.47
C PRO A 12 5.34 -3.32 -11.12
N ASP A 13 4.08 -3.71 -11.32
CA ASP A 13 2.95 -2.93 -10.84
C ASP A 13 2.90 -2.92 -9.30
N TRP A 14 3.19 -4.05 -8.65
CA TRP A 14 3.28 -4.13 -7.19
C TRP A 14 4.38 -3.24 -6.62
N HIS A 15 5.53 -3.15 -7.29
CA HIS A 15 6.60 -2.20 -6.95
C HIS A 15 6.14 -0.75 -7.08
N THR A 16 5.46 -0.43 -8.18
CA THR A 16 4.95 0.91 -8.47
C THR A 16 3.91 1.34 -7.42
N VAL A 17 2.98 0.45 -7.11
CA VAL A 17 1.97 0.66 -6.06
C VAL A 17 2.64 0.82 -4.71
N CYS A 18 3.64 -0.01 -4.37
CA CYS A 18 4.39 0.10 -3.13
C CYS A 18 5.07 1.47 -2.99
N GLY A 19 5.78 1.92 -4.03
CA GLY A 19 6.45 3.23 -4.02
C GLY A 19 5.47 4.40 -3.89
N CYS A 20 4.32 4.32 -4.57
CA CYS A 20 3.26 5.32 -4.46
C CYS A 20 2.69 5.38 -3.04
N LEU A 21 2.37 4.23 -2.45
CA LEU A 21 1.86 4.11 -1.08
C LEU A 21 2.88 4.58 -0.04
N LYS A 22 4.16 4.25 -0.21
CA LYS A 22 5.26 4.72 0.64
C LYS A 22 5.39 6.24 0.62
N SER A 23 5.32 6.83 -0.57
CA SER A 23 5.41 8.27 -0.78
C SER A 23 4.19 9.02 -0.22
N LEU A 24 3.00 8.44 -0.36
CA LEU A 24 1.78 8.94 0.27
C LEU A 24 1.86 8.86 1.80
N ALA A 25 2.34 7.73 2.33
CA ALA A 25 2.54 7.55 3.76
C ALA A 25 3.53 8.56 4.36
N ALA A 26 4.60 8.90 3.61
CA ALA A 26 5.56 9.92 4.02
C ALA A 26 4.98 11.35 3.97
N GLN A 27 4.01 11.60 3.09
CA GLN A 27 3.34 12.90 2.96
C GLN A 27 2.24 13.12 4.00
N ILE A 28 1.75 12.07 4.67
CA ILE A 28 0.70 12.17 5.68
C ILE A 28 1.35 12.44 7.05
N PRO A 29 1.23 13.65 7.61
CA PRO A 29 1.71 13.91 8.97
C PRO A 29 0.94 13.02 9.97
N ASN A 30 1.67 12.38 10.88
CA ASN A 30 1.14 11.37 11.81
C ASN A 30 0.59 10.09 11.15
N PHE A 31 1.14 9.68 10.01
CA PHE A 31 0.83 8.38 9.42
C PHE A 31 1.02 7.25 10.44
N LYS A 32 -0.06 6.54 10.77
CA LYS A 32 -0.05 5.40 11.68
C LYS A 32 0.00 4.10 10.86
N PRO A 33 1.16 3.45 10.71
CA PRO A 33 1.28 2.22 9.93
C PRO A 33 0.37 1.09 10.45
N GLY A 34 0.06 1.08 11.75
CA GLY A 34 -0.91 0.14 12.34
C GLY A 34 -2.35 0.29 11.82
N LEU A 35 -2.79 1.51 11.49
CA LEU A 35 -4.10 1.73 10.87
C LEU A 35 -4.10 1.36 9.39
N SER A 36 -3.00 1.67 8.69
CA SER A 36 -2.82 1.33 7.27
C SER A 36 -2.74 -0.17 7.04
N SER A 37 -2.18 -0.94 7.98
CA SER A 37 -2.17 -2.41 7.92
C SER A 37 -3.58 -3.04 7.95
N SER A 38 -4.59 -2.31 8.45
CA SER A 38 -5.99 -2.75 8.44
C SER A 38 -6.77 -2.33 7.18
N LEU A 39 -6.25 -1.39 6.38
CA LEU A 39 -6.90 -0.93 5.15
C LEU A 39 -7.06 -2.04 4.10
N PRO A 40 -6.06 -2.92 3.85
CA PRO A 40 -6.18 -4.02 2.89
C PRO A 40 -7.41 -4.88 3.19
N GLY A 41 -7.57 -5.33 4.44
CA GLY A 41 -8.73 -6.11 4.87
C GLY A 41 -10.05 -5.34 4.76
N LYS A 42 -10.08 -4.05 5.11
CA LYS A 42 -11.29 -3.21 5.04
C LYS A 42 -11.70 -2.83 3.61
N CYS A 43 -10.75 -2.78 2.69
CA CYS A 43 -10.99 -2.50 1.27
C CYS A 43 -11.12 -3.78 0.44
N CYS A 44 -11.14 -4.97 1.06
CA CYS A 44 -11.12 -6.28 0.39
C CYS A 44 -9.96 -6.41 -0.62
N VAL A 45 -8.81 -5.83 -0.31
CA VAL A 45 -7.61 -5.84 -1.14
C VAL A 45 -6.55 -6.68 -0.44
N ASN A 46 -6.09 -7.75 -1.09
CA ASN A 46 -5.04 -8.60 -0.55
C ASN A 46 -3.66 -8.09 -1.02
N ILE A 47 -3.04 -7.24 -0.21
CA ILE A 47 -1.66 -6.79 -0.45
C ILE A 47 -0.73 -7.64 0.42
N PRO A 48 0.28 -8.32 -0.15
CA PRO A 48 1.14 -9.24 0.61
C PRO A 48 2.17 -8.53 1.51
N TYR A 49 2.17 -7.20 1.56
CA TYR A 49 3.10 -6.40 2.34
C TYR A 49 2.38 -5.31 3.16
N PRO A 50 2.90 -4.95 4.34
CA PRO A 50 2.35 -3.87 5.15
C PRO A 50 2.57 -2.53 4.48
N ILE A 51 1.60 -1.61 4.57
CA ILE A 51 1.74 -0.24 4.10
C ILE A 51 2.41 0.58 5.21
N SER A 52 3.72 0.79 5.09
CA SER A 52 4.55 1.56 6.03
C SER A 52 5.49 2.49 5.28
N THR A 53 5.96 3.54 5.96
CA THR A 53 7.03 4.42 5.44
C THR A 53 8.37 3.70 5.32
N THR A 54 8.53 2.59 6.06
CA THR A 54 9.73 1.74 6.09
C THR A 54 9.57 0.47 5.27
N THR A 55 8.48 0.30 4.53
CA THR A 55 8.30 -0.88 3.68
C THR A 55 9.37 -0.86 2.58
N ASP A 56 10.06 -1.97 2.43
CA ASP A 56 10.96 -2.22 1.30
C ASP A 56 10.10 -2.69 0.13
N CYS A 57 9.95 -1.76 -0.82
CA CYS A 57 9.55 -2.04 -2.18
C CYS A 57 10.86 -2.44 -2.88
#